data_AF-A0A7S2FH35-F1
#
_entry.id   AF-A0A7S2FH35-F1
#
_cell.length_a   1.000
_cell.length_b   1.000
_cell.length_c   1.000
_cell.angle_alpha   90.00
_cell.angle_beta   90.00
_cell.angle_gamma   90.00
#
_symmetry.space_group_name_H-M   'P 1'
#
loop_
_entity.id
_entity.type
_entity.pdbx_description
1 polymer ?
#
loop_
_entity_poly.entity_id
_entity_poly.type
_entity_poly.pdbx_seq_one_letter_code
_entity_poly.pdbx_strand_id
1 'polypeptide(L)'
;LCRCYKHTARNCGEWFRVLVPKLIPQVCAWFEQHPHSCFLYMVNVCLTAFGQGARVGDLLPVFSEAYRRMTASTFQLLTGNGHRHTLVDHPDVVDDFFELSGKVLRFQPLLLLESELLTPTFQCGCEALHLQHKEAGRSAYRFFDNIIDLLQRPTRHGVPLSEASLTNLRNVIGTYGQKLVAQVITAIGGALPASRVKLVSPLLKVLIEVDAKMTAQWAQ
;
A
#
# COMPACT_ATOMS: atom_id res chain seq x y z
N LEU A 1 19.14 13.32 4.45
CA LEU A 1 18.70 12.91 5.80
C LEU A 1 18.15 11.47 5.84
N CYS A 2 17.07 11.14 5.12
CA CYS A 2 16.41 9.82 5.19
C CYS A 2 17.32 8.63 4.87
N ARG A 3 18.29 8.77 3.95
CA ARG A 3 19.30 7.72 3.70
C ARG A 3 20.17 7.44 4.94
N CYS A 4 20.57 8.47 5.69
CA CYS A 4 21.33 8.32 6.93
C CYS A 4 20.48 7.56 7.96
N TYR A 5 19.26 8.04 8.22
CA TYR A 5 18.34 7.38 9.15
C TYR A 5 18.00 5.94 8.77
N LYS A 6 17.88 5.62 7.48
CA LYS A 6 17.73 4.23 7.01
C LYS A 6 18.90 3.35 7.47
N HIS A 7 20.13 3.82 7.27
CA HIS A 7 21.31 3.06 7.65
C HIS A 7 21.40 2.93 9.18
N THR A 8 21.12 4.00 9.93
CA THR A 8 21.07 3.96 11.39
C THR A 8 19.99 3.02 11.91
N ALA A 9 18.77 3.06 11.37
CA ALA A 9 17.67 2.18 11.79
C ALA A 9 18.01 0.70 11.61
N ARG A 10 18.67 0.35 10.50
CA ARG A 10 19.08 -1.03 10.21
C ARG A 10 20.27 -1.51 11.04
N ASN A 11 21.21 -0.62 11.36
CA ASN A 11 22.45 -0.99 12.03
C ASN A 11 22.39 -0.86 13.56
N CYS A 12 21.58 0.07 14.08
CA CYS A 12 21.50 0.36 15.51
C CYS A 12 20.33 -0.36 16.20
N GLY A 13 19.41 -0.95 15.43
CA GLY A 13 18.32 -1.79 15.95
C GLY A 13 17.57 -1.14 17.11
N GLU A 14 17.63 -1.77 18.28
CA GLU A 14 16.93 -1.34 19.48
C GLU A 14 17.33 0.07 19.96
N TRP A 15 18.59 0.47 19.76
CA TRP A 15 19.06 1.82 20.09
C TRP A 15 18.40 2.90 19.22
N PHE A 16 17.98 2.55 18.01
CA PHE A 16 17.22 3.47 17.16
C PHE A 16 15.73 3.48 17.53
N ARG A 17 15.20 2.39 18.11
CA ARG A 17 13.79 2.25 18.50
C ARG A 17 13.34 3.39 19.41
N VAL A 18 14.17 3.79 20.37
CA VAL A 18 13.86 4.87 21.34
C VAL A 18 13.63 6.23 20.68
N LEU A 19 14.14 6.43 19.46
CA LEU A 19 13.96 7.67 18.69
C LEU A 19 12.67 7.66 17.86
N VAL A 20 12.12 6.49 17.54
CA VAL A 20 10.95 6.32 16.66
C VAL A 20 9.74 7.15 17.10
N PRO A 21 9.36 7.20 18.40
CA PRO A 21 8.22 8.00 18.84
C PRO A 21 8.35 9.51 18.58
N LYS A 22 9.58 10.04 18.48
CA LYS A 22 9.82 11.46 18.17
C LYS A 22 10.08 11.68 16.68
N LEU A 23 10.82 10.76 16.05
CA LEU A 23 11.21 10.88 14.64
C LEU A 23 10.03 10.76 13.69
N ILE A 24 9.14 9.76 13.89
CA ILE A 24 8.05 9.49 12.94
C ILE A 24 7.05 10.65 12.88
N PRO A 25 6.57 11.24 13.99
CA PRO A 25 5.69 12.41 13.93
C PRO A 25 6.34 13.60 13.22
N GLN A 26 7.64 13.82 13.42
CA GLN A 26 8.39 14.88 12.73
C GLN A 26 8.51 14.62 11.22
N VAL A 27 8.77 13.38 10.82
CA VAL A 27 8.78 12.97 9.41
C VAL A 27 7.42 13.17 8.75
N CYS A 28 6.33 12.88 9.45
CA CYS A 28 4.97 13.15 8.95
C CYS A 28 4.72 14.65 8.76
N ALA A 29 5.14 15.48 9.72
CA ALA A 29 5.01 16.94 9.60
C ALA A 29 5.82 17.50 8.41
N TRP A 30 7.01 16.95 8.14
CA TRP A 30 7.78 17.35 6.95
C TRP A 30 7.12 16.90 5.65
N PHE A 31 6.55 15.69 5.62
CA PHE A 31 5.84 15.19 4.44
C PHE A 31 4.58 16.01 4.12
N GLU A 32 3.82 16.42 5.14
CA GLU A 32 2.64 17.30 4.98
C GLU A 32 3.00 18.66 4.37
N GLN A 33 4.17 19.21 4.71
CA GLN A 33 4.64 20.49 4.16
C GLN A 33 5.28 20.33 2.78
N HIS A 34 6.09 19.28 2.60
CA HIS A 34 6.85 19.00 1.41
C HIS A 34 6.82 17.47 1.13
N PRO A 35 5.91 16.99 0.26
CA PRO A 35 5.59 15.57 0.13
C PRO A 35 6.64 14.80 -0.69
N HIS A 36 7.89 14.81 -0.23
CA HIS A 36 8.98 14.03 -0.81
C HIS A 36 8.81 12.54 -0.44
N SER A 37 8.84 11.66 -1.45
CA SER A 37 8.63 10.22 -1.30
C SER A 37 9.54 9.58 -0.24
N CYS A 38 10.76 10.10 -0.08
CA CYS A 38 11.74 9.61 0.89
C CYS A 38 11.27 9.62 2.35
N PHE A 39 10.24 10.41 2.70
CA PHE A 39 9.61 10.38 4.01
C PHE A 39 8.71 9.14 4.19
N LEU A 40 7.90 8.78 3.18
CA LEU A 40 7.14 7.52 3.15
C LEU A 40 8.10 6.33 3.29
N TYR A 41 9.19 6.35 2.53
CA TYR A 41 10.23 5.34 2.61
C TYR A 41 10.85 5.22 4.02
N MET A 42 11.04 6.35 4.72
CA MET A 42 11.58 6.32 6.09
C MET A 42 10.62 5.63 7.06
N VAL A 43 9.31 5.91 6.96
CA VAL A 43 8.28 5.23 7.78
C VAL A 43 8.23 3.74 7.43
N ASN A 44 8.32 3.37 6.15
CA ASN A 44 8.42 1.98 5.70
C ASN A 44 9.61 1.25 6.35
N VAL A 45 10.79 1.87 6.40
CA VAL A 45 11.97 1.29 7.05
C VAL A 45 11.74 1.07 8.53
N CYS A 46 11.18 2.05 9.25
CA CYS A 46 10.86 1.91 10.67
C CYS A 46 9.79 0.84 10.93
N LEU A 47 8.74 0.79 10.11
CA LEU A 47 7.68 -0.22 10.22
C LEU A 47 8.24 -1.62 9.96
N THR A 48 9.13 -1.78 8.98
CA THR A 48 9.81 -3.05 8.72
C THR A 48 10.68 -3.49 9.89
N ALA A 49 11.36 -2.56 10.56
CA ALA A 49 12.28 -2.87 11.66
C ALA A 49 11.55 -3.09 12.99
N PHE A 50 10.46 -2.36 13.26
CA PHE A 50 9.85 -2.27 14.59
C PHE A 50 8.35 -2.54 14.62
N GLY A 51 7.73 -2.79 13.47
CA GLY A 51 6.30 -3.07 13.31
C GLY A 51 5.90 -4.51 13.63
N GLN A 52 6.76 -5.31 14.26
CA GLN A 52 6.48 -6.67 14.72
C GLN A 52 7.25 -6.95 16.03
N GLY A 53 6.91 -8.08 16.67
CA GLY A 53 7.55 -8.56 17.89
C GLY A 53 6.89 -8.08 19.19
N ALA A 54 7.39 -8.56 20.34
CA ALA A 54 6.74 -8.40 21.64
C ALA A 54 6.51 -6.93 22.07
N ARG A 55 7.32 -6.00 21.56
CA ARG A 55 7.26 -4.57 21.95
C ARG A 55 6.52 -3.69 20.95
N VAL A 56 5.90 -4.27 19.92
CA VAL A 56 5.22 -3.50 18.87
C VAL A 56 4.10 -2.63 19.43
N GLY A 57 3.44 -3.06 20.52
CA GLY A 57 2.38 -2.30 21.19
C GLY A 57 2.79 -0.87 21.54
N ASP A 58 4.05 -0.66 21.94
CA ASP A 58 4.59 0.67 22.30
C ASP A 58 4.63 1.65 21.11
N LEU A 59 4.72 1.13 19.88
CA LEU A 59 4.88 1.92 18.66
C LEU A 59 3.66 1.86 17.74
N LEU A 60 2.70 0.98 18.02
CA LEU A 60 1.52 0.81 17.18
C LEU A 60 0.70 2.11 17.02
N PRO A 61 0.47 2.92 18.08
CA PRO A 61 -0.19 4.22 17.91
C PRO A 61 0.60 5.18 17.01
N VAL A 62 1.93 5.16 17.09
CA VAL A 62 2.82 6.00 16.27
C VAL A 62 2.72 5.61 14.79
N PHE A 63 2.75 4.31 14.48
CA PHE A 63 2.61 3.84 13.10
C PHE A 63 1.20 4.02 12.53
N SER A 64 0.17 3.82 13.36
CA SER A 64 -1.22 4.06 12.99
C SER A 64 -1.43 5.51 12.55
N GLU A 65 -1.02 6.45 13.41
CA GLU A 65 -1.16 7.88 13.11
C GLU A 65 -0.30 8.33 11.94
N ALA A 66 0.91 7.78 11.82
CA ALA A 66 1.79 8.06 10.68
C ALA A 66 1.17 7.60 9.36
N TYR A 67 0.66 6.36 9.30
CA TYR A 67 0.02 5.83 8.10
C TYR A 67 -1.20 6.67 7.72
N ARG A 68 -2.03 7.06 8.69
CA ARG A 68 -3.20 7.92 8.47
C ARG A 68 -2.83 9.29 7.90
N ARG A 69 -1.90 10.00 8.55
CA ARG A 69 -1.43 11.34 8.11
C ARG A 69 -0.76 11.32 6.75
N MET A 70 0.08 10.32 6.50
CA MET A 70 0.76 10.16 5.22
C MET A 70 -0.18 9.75 4.09
N THR A 71 -1.19 8.92 4.37
CA THR A 71 -2.23 8.58 3.39
C THR A 71 -3.04 9.81 3.02
N ALA A 72 -3.47 10.60 4.01
CA ALA A 72 -4.19 11.84 3.78
C ALA A 72 -3.38 12.84 2.93
N SER A 73 -2.11 13.05 3.28
CA SER A 73 -1.22 13.94 2.52
C SER A 73 -0.93 13.42 1.10
N THR A 74 -0.78 12.10 0.94
CA THR A 74 -0.62 11.48 -0.38
C THR A 74 -1.85 11.70 -1.23
N PHE A 75 -3.05 11.50 -0.69
CA PHE A 75 -4.28 11.76 -1.46
C PHE A 75 -4.50 13.24 -1.74
N GLN A 76 -4.16 14.14 -0.81
CA GLN A 76 -4.17 15.58 -1.11
C GLN A 76 -3.24 15.92 -2.28
N LEU A 77 -2.03 15.34 -2.34
CA LEU A 77 -1.13 15.53 -3.48
C LEU A 77 -1.73 14.95 -4.79
N LEU A 78 -2.27 13.73 -4.71
CA LEU A 78 -2.75 12.99 -5.88
C LEU A 78 -4.14 13.43 -6.36
N THR A 79 -4.93 14.14 -5.56
CA THR A 79 -6.30 14.59 -5.92
C THR A 79 -6.47 16.10 -5.90
N GLY A 80 -5.66 16.83 -5.13
CA GLY A 80 -5.91 18.22 -4.73
C GLY A 80 -5.83 19.26 -5.84
N ASN A 81 -5.33 18.92 -7.02
CA ASN A 81 -5.14 19.88 -8.09
C ASN A 81 -6.23 19.82 -9.17
N GLY A 82 -7.16 18.86 -9.15
CA GLY A 82 -8.14 18.68 -10.24
C GLY A 82 -7.53 18.28 -11.60
N HIS A 83 -6.23 17.97 -11.62
CA HIS A 83 -5.49 17.55 -12.81
C HIS A 83 -5.63 16.03 -12.99
N ARG A 84 -5.90 15.57 -14.22
CA ARG A 84 -6.11 14.14 -14.54
C ARG A 84 -4.83 13.29 -14.52
N HIS A 85 -3.65 13.87 -14.30
CA HIS A 85 -2.34 13.21 -14.46
C HIS A 85 -1.46 13.21 -13.21
N THR A 86 -1.98 13.54 -12.04
CA THR A 86 -1.21 13.66 -10.78
C THR A 86 -0.45 12.39 -10.38
N LEU A 87 -0.99 11.19 -10.66
CA LEU A 87 -0.27 9.92 -10.44
C LEU A 87 0.94 9.77 -11.38
N VAL A 88 0.85 10.33 -12.58
CA VAL A 88 1.94 10.38 -13.58
C VAL A 88 3.00 11.41 -13.17
N ASP A 89 2.58 12.50 -12.56
CA ASP A 89 3.46 13.59 -12.13
C ASP A 89 4.24 13.26 -10.86
N HIS A 90 3.73 12.36 -10.02
CA HIS A 90 4.34 11.96 -8.74
C HIS A 90 4.55 10.43 -8.60
N PRO A 91 5.23 9.77 -9.55
CA PRO A 91 5.33 8.32 -9.57
C PRO A 91 6.21 7.76 -8.44
N ASP A 92 7.14 8.55 -7.91
CA ASP A 92 7.96 8.23 -6.74
C ASP A 92 7.13 8.18 -5.45
N VAL A 93 6.22 9.13 -5.27
CA VAL A 93 5.27 9.13 -4.14
C VAL A 93 4.30 7.97 -4.25
N VAL A 94 3.77 7.69 -5.45
CA VAL A 94 2.91 6.52 -5.70
C VAL A 94 3.65 5.23 -5.33
N ASP A 95 4.91 5.09 -5.77
CA ASP A 95 5.72 3.91 -5.48
C ASP A 95 5.96 3.71 -3.98
N ASP A 96 6.51 4.72 -3.31
CA ASP A 96 6.83 4.64 -1.88
C ASP A 96 5.56 4.52 -1.01
N PHE A 97 4.42 5.07 -1.46
CA PHE A 97 3.13 4.91 -0.78
C PHE A 97 2.64 3.47 -0.85
N PHE A 98 2.60 2.84 -2.03
CA PHE A 98 2.16 1.44 -2.14
C PHE A 98 3.17 0.46 -1.54
N GLU A 99 4.47 0.77 -1.55
CA GLU A 99 5.45 0.02 -0.76
C GLU A 99 5.15 0.13 0.75
N LEU A 100 4.82 1.32 1.27
CA LEU A 100 4.39 1.48 2.67
C LEU A 100 3.09 0.71 2.96
N SER A 101 2.06 0.82 2.12
CA SER A 101 0.79 0.09 2.29
C SER A 101 0.98 -1.42 2.26
N GLY A 102 1.82 -1.95 1.37
CA GLY A 102 2.17 -3.38 1.36
C GLY A 102 2.88 -3.82 2.65
N LYS A 103 3.66 -2.93 3.26
CA LYS A 103 4.34 -3.20 4.54
C LYS A 103 3.37 -3.15 5.71
N VAL A 104 2.41 -2.23 5.67
CA VAL A 104 1.28 -2.23 6.60
C VAL A 104 0.53 -3.56 6.53
N LEU A 105 0.10 -4.00 5.34
CA LEU A 105 -0.59 -5.29 5.16
C LEU A 105 0.22 -6.48 5.71
N ARG A 106 1.55 -6.46 5.54
CA ARG A 106 2.42 -7.54 6.01
C ARG A 106 2.67 -7.51 7.53
N PHE A 107 2.94 -6.33 8.08
CA PHE A 107 3.44 -6.19 9.45
C PHE A 107 2.32 -5.90 10.45
N GLN A 108 1.37 -5.05 10.07
CA GLN A 108 0.27 -4.56 10.92
C GLN A 108 -1.01 -4.35 10.08
N PRO A 109 -1.62 -5.43 9.53
CA PRO A 109 -2.72 -5.32 8.57
C PRO A 109 -3.93 -4.54 9.08
N LEU A 110 -4.20 -4.61 10.39
CA LEU A 110 -5.32 -3.92 11.03
C LEU A 110 -5.29 -2.39 10.81
N LEU A 111 -4.10 -1.79 10.67
CA LEU A 111 -3.96 -0.35 10.42
C LEU A 111 -4.56 0.11 9.09
N LEU A 112 -4.75 -0.82 8.14
CA LEU A 112 -5.44 -0.55 6.88
C LEU A 112 -6.80 -1.25 6.85
N LEU A 113 -6.87 -2.54 7.14
CA LEU A 113 -8.07 -3.37 6.92
C LEU A 113 -9.26 -3.00 7.81
N GLU A 114 -9.02 -2.41 8.97
CA GLU A 114 -10.06 -1.95 9.90
C GLU A 114 -10.13 -0.42 9.98
N SER A 115 -9.53 0.27 9.01
CA SER A 115 -9.56 1.73 8.90
C SER A 115 -10.46 2.19 7.77
N GLU A 116 -10.90 3.45 7.86
CA GLU A 116 -11.59 4.15 6.77
C GLU A 116 -10.71 4.34 5.51
N LEU A 117 -9.40 4.07 5.60
CA LEU A 117 -8.44 4.22 4.52
C LEU A 117 -8.47 3.05 3.53
N LEU A 118 -9.08 1.91 3.87
CA LEU A 118 -9.08 0.71 3.01
C LEU A 118 -9.64 1.01 1.63
N THR A 119 -10.86 1.53 1.59
CA THR A 119 -11.58 1.83 0.34
C THR A 119 -10.83 2.84 -0.54
N PRO A 120 -10.45 4.04 -0.07
CA PRO A 120 -9.76 5.00 -0.93
C PRO A 120 -8.37 4.52 -1.35
N THR A 121 -7.65 3.77 -0.50
CA THR A 121 -6.36 3.14 -0.89
C THR A 121 -6.56 2.09 -1.98
N PHE A 122 -7.59 1.25 -1.87
CA PHE A 122 -7.94 0.27 -2.89
C PHE A 122 -8.25 0.93 -4.24
N GLN A 123 -9.11 1.97 -4.23
CA GLN A 123 -9.47 2.70 -5.44
C GLN A 123 -8.28 3.42 -6.08
N CYS A 124 -7.41 4.03 -5.27
CA CYS A 124 -6.17 4.66 -5.75
C CYS A 124 -5.25 3.61 -6.39
N GLY A 125 -5.15 2.42 -5.79
CA GLY A 125 -4.40 1.30 -6.36
C GLY A 125 -4.88 0.92 -7.75
N CYS A 126 -6.20 0.89 -7.96
CA CYS A 126 -6.80 0.56 -9.25
C CYS A 126 -6.32 1.53 -10.35
N GLU A 127 -6.31 2.84 -10.07
CA GLU A 127 -5.82 3.86 -11.01
C GLU A 127 -4.31 3.75 -11.26
N ALA A 128 -3.54 3.34 -10.25
CA ALA A 128 -2.09 3.20 -10.35
C ALA A 128 -1.64 2.00 -11.22
N LEU A 129 -2.52 1.04 -11.52
CA LEU A 129 -2.18 -0.14 -12.34
C LEU A 129 -1.86 0.20 -13.80
N HIS A 130 -2.34 1.34 -14.32
CA HIS A 130 -2.03 1.82 -15.68
C HIS A 130 -0.80 2.71 -15.75
N LEU A 131 -0.20 3.01 -14.61
CA LEU A 131 0.87 3.97 -14.55
C LEU A 131 2.06 3.47 -15.36
N GLN A 132 2.48 4.28 -16.34
CA GLN A 132 3.63 3.98 -17.18
C GLN A 132 4.98 4.27 -16.48
N HIS A 133 5.05 3.97 -15.19
CA HIS A 133 6.26 4.01 -14.37
C HIS A 133 6.48 2.64 -13.73
N LYS A 134 7.66 2.06 -13.96
CA LYS A 134 7.93 0.63 -13.69
C LYS A 134 7.73 0.28 -12.21
N GLU A 135 8.38 1.01 -11.30
CA GLU A 135 8.35 0.65 -9.88
C GLU A 135 7.00 0.99 -9.25
N ALA A 136 6.39 2.13 -9.61
CA ALA A 136 5.08 2.54 -9.13
C ALA A 136 3.95 1.57 -9.53
N GLY A 137 3.92 1.13 -10.79
CA GLY A 137 2.97 0.09 -11.21
C GLY A 137 3.24 -1.26 -10.53
N ARG A 138 4.51 -1.57 -10.24
CA ARG A 138 4.91 -2.81 -9.56
C ARG A 138 4.49 -2.81 -8.09
N SER A 139 4.64 -1.70 -7.36
CA SER A 139 4.21 -1.60 -5.97
C SER A 139 2.69 -1.57 -5.85
N ALA A 140 1.97 -0.90 -6.77
CA ALA A 140 0.51 -1.00 -6.87
C ALA A 140 0.04 -2.45 -7.12
N TYR A 141 0.67 -3.17 -8.04
CA TYR A 141 0.41 -4.61 -8.24
C TYR A 141 0.65 -5.43 -6.97
N ARG A 142 1.81 -5.24 -6.31
CA ARG A 142 2.15 -5.94 -5.06
C ARG A 142 1.15 -5.67 -3.94
N PHE A 143 0.59 -4.46 -3.89
CA PHE A 143 -0.45 -4.12 -2.93
C PHE A 143 -1.68 -5.03 -3.12
N PHE A 144 -2.17 -5.21 -4.35
CA PHE A 144 -3.27 -6.14 -4.62
C PHE A 144 -2.90 -7.60 -4.41
N ASP A 145 -1.68 -8.01 -4.77
CA ASP A 145 -1.17 -9.36 -4.51
C ASP A 145 -1.21 -9.68 -3.01
N ASN A 146 -0.78 -8.73 -2.16
CA ASN A 146 -0.87 -8.86 -0.71
C ASN A 146 -2.33 -8.92 -0.21
N ILE A 147 -3.24 -8.10 -0.75
CA ILE A 147 -4.66 -8.13 -0.39
C ILE A 147 -5.27 -9.51 -0.68
N ILE A 148 -5.00 -10.05 -1.86
CA ILE A 148 -5.59 -11.33 -2.27
C ILE A 148 -4.95 -12.49 -1.51
N ASP A 149 -3.63 -12.46 -1.31
CA ASP A 149 -2.95 -13.46 -0.51
C ASP A 149 -3.46 -13.46 0.95
N LEU A 150 -3.75 -12.29 1.54
CA LEU A 150 -4.39 -12.20 2.86
C LEU A 150 -5.80 -12.78 2.89
N LEU A 151 -6.58 -12.60 1.81
CA LEU A 151 -7.91 -13.21 1.70
C LEU A 151 -7.84 -14.74 1.60
N GLN A 152 -6.89 -15.27 0.82
CA GLN A 152 -6.71 -16.71 0.63
C GLN A 152 -6.01 -17.39 1.81
N ARG A 153 -5.10 -16.67 2.48
CA ARG A 153 -4.20 -17.19 3.53
C ARG A 153 -4.16 -16.21 4.71
N PRO A 154 -5.25 -16.04 5.46
CA PRO A 154 -5.36 -15.04 6.53
C PRO A 154 -4.42 -15.25 7.72
N THR A 155 -3.72 -16.38 7.77
CA THR A 155 -2.75 -16.73 8.83
C THR A 155 -1.29 -16.62 8.38
N ARG A 156 -1.02 -16.22 7.12
CA ARG A 156 0.34 -16.23 6.55
C ARG A 156 1.35 -15.39 7.34
N HIS A 157 0.90 -14.37 8.06
CA HIS A 157 1.77 -13.48 8.85
C HIS A 157 1.75 -13.79 10.36
N GLY A 158 1.38 -15.02 10.72
CA GLY A 158 1.47 -15.56 12.06
C GLY A 158 0.18 -15.37 12.86
N VAL A 159 -0.23 -14.13 13.07
CA VAL A 159 -1.51 -13.82 13.74
C VAL A 159 -2.64 -13.89 12.71
N PRO A 160 -3.69 -14.71 12.94
CA PRO A 160 -4.87 -14.73 12.08
C PRO A 160 -5.52 -13.33 12.00
N LEU A 161 -5.95 -12.94 10.80
CA LEU A 161 -6.82 -11.78 10.65
C LEU A 161 -8.12 -11.94 11.44
N SER A 162 -8.64 -10.83 11.96
CA SER A 162 -9.95 -10.81 12.61
C SER A 162 -11.06 -11.06 11.58
N GLU A 163 -12.23 -11.49 12.06
CA GLU A 163 -13.43 -11.58 11.22
C GLU A 163 -13.85 -10.24 10.63
N ALA A 164 -13.61 -9.13 11.34
CA ALA A 164 -13.87 -7.78 10.84
C ALA A 164 -12.97 -7.44 9.66
N SER A 165 -11.66 -7.72 9.76
CA SER A 165 -10.69 -7.54 8.67
C SER A 165 -11.05 -8.38 7.45
N LEU A 166 -11.43 -9.64 7.64
CA LEU A 166 -11.87 -10.52 6.54
C LEU A 166 -13.15 -10.02 5.87
N THR A 167 -14.11 -9.56 6.67
CA THR A 167 -15.37 -9.00 6.17
C THR A 167 -15.12 -7.72 5.37
N ASN A 168 -14.27 -6.82 5.87
CA ASN A 168 -13.90 -5.59 5.17
C ASN A 168 -13.18 -5.88 3.84
N LEU A 169 -12.28 -6.87 3.82
CA LEU A 169 -11.62 -7.33 2.59
C LEU A 169 -12.63 -7.88 1.56
N ARG A 170 -13.53 -8.77 2.00
CA ARG A 170 -14.59 -9.32 1.12
C ARG A 170 -15.49 -8.22 0.59
N ASN A 171 -15.85 -7.25 1.42
CA ASN A 171 -16.70 -6.12 1.03
C ASN A 171 -16.01 -5.22 0.00
N VAL A 172 -14.76 -4.79 0.26
CA VAL A 172 -14.06 -3.90 -0.70
C VAL A 172 -13.83 -4.60 -2.04
N ILE A 173 -13.49 -5.89 -2.03
CA ILE A 173 -13.34 -6.69 -3.25
C ILE A 173 -14.69 -6.90 -3.94
N GLY A 174 -15.76 -7.20 -3.20
CA GLY A 174 -17.10 -7.36 -3.75
C GLY A 174 -17.63 -6.09 -4.40
N THR A 175 -17.36 -4.92 -3.80
CA THR A 175 -17.81 -3.61 -4.31
C THR A 175 -16.94 -3.10 -5.46
N TYR A 176 -15.62 -3.24 -5.39
CA TYR A 176 -14.69 -2.62 -6.34
C TYR A 176 -13.94 -3.61 -7.24
N GLY A 177 -14.24 -4.90 -7.15
CA GLY A 177 -13.61 -5.94 -7.96
C GLY A 177 -13.84 -5.76 -9.46
N GLN A 178 -15.03 -5.30 -9.87
CA GLN A 178 -15.29 -4.96 -11.27
C GLN A 178 -14.34 -3.85 -11.77
N LYS A 179 -14.15 -2.80 -10.98
CA LYS A 179 -13.20 -1.74 -11.29
C LYS A 179 -11.77 -2.29 -11.38
N LEU A 180 -11.36 -3.13 -10.44
CA LEU A 180 -10.04 -3.76 -10.46
C LEU A 180 -9.81 -4.59 -11.73
N VAL A 181 -10.76 -5.47 -12.08
CA VAL A 181 -10.67 -6.31 -13.29
C VAL A 181 -10.65 -5.45 -14.56
N ALA A 182 -11.51 -4.45 -14.68
CA ALA A 182 -11.53 -3.53 -15.81
C ALA A 182 -10.19 -2.79 -15.99
N GLN A 183 -9.59 -2.35 -14.88
CA GLN A 183 -8.27 -1.73 -14.90
C GLN A 183 -7.20 -2.75 -15.32
N VAL A 184 -7.18 -3.97 -14.77
CA VAL A 184 -6.22 -5.00 -15.20
C VAL A 184 -6.35 -5.32 -16.71
N ILE A 185 -7.57 -5.47 -17.22
CA ILE A 185 -7.83 -5.73 -18.66
C ILE A 185 -7.35 -4.55 -19.50
N THR A 186 -7.66 -3.31 -19.12
CA THR A 186 -7.22 -2.11 -19.83
C THR A 186 -5.69 -1.99 -19.85
N ALA A 187 -5.03 -2.35 -18.74
CA ALA A 187 -3.56 -2.38 -18.63
C ALA A 187 -2.96 -3.33 -19.66
N ILE A 188 -3.50 -4.54 -19.75
CA ILE A 188 -3.07 -5.62 -20.65
C ILE A 188 -3.44 -5.30 -22.11
N GLY A 189 -4.60 -4.69 -22.34
CA GLY A 189 -5.19 -4.41 -23.65
C GLY A 189 -4.53 -3.26 -24.43
N GLY A 190 -3.54 -2.58 -23.85
CA GLY A 190 -2.73 -1.60 -24.57
C GLY A 190 -2.34 -0.35 -23.78
N ALA A 191 -2.85 -0.15 -22.56
CA ALA A 191 -2.47 1.02 -21.76
C ALA A 191 -1.02 0.93 -21.22
N LEU A 192 -0.45 -0.28 -21.13
CA LEU A 192 0.94 -0.51 -20.76
C LEU A 192 1.80 -1.03 -21.94
N PRO A 193 3.09 -0.66 -22.02
CA PRO A 193 4.06 -1.33 -22.89
C PRO A 193 4.14 -2.83 -22.61
N ALA A 194 4.41 -3.65 -23.64
CA ALA A 194 4.47 -5.11 -23.53
C ALA A 194 5.44 -5.63 -22.44
N SER A 195 6.53 -4.89 -22.18
CA SER A 195 7.48 -5.19 -21.10
C SER A 195 6.88 -5.10 -19.70
N ARG A 196 5.78 -4.35 -19.53
CA ARG A 196 5.09 -4.12 -18.26
C ARG A 196 3.82 -4.93 -18.10
N VAL A 197 3.24 -5.44 -19.19
CA VAL A 197 2.08 -6.36 -19.12
C VAL A 197 2.38 -7.56 -18.20
N LYS A 198 3.61 -8.09 -18.25
CA LYS A 198 4.07 -9.19 -17.39
C LYS A 198 4.02 -8.88 -15.88
N LEU A 199 3.98 -7.61 -15.49
CA LEU A 199 3.87 -7.19 -14.09
C LEU A 199 2.44 -7.28 -13.58
N VAL A 200 1.45 -6.95 -14.43
CA VAL A 200 0.03 -6.85 -14.02
C VAL A 200 -0.76 -8.11 -14.38
N SER A 201 -0.37 -8.84 -15.43
CA SER A 201 -1.08 -10.06 -15.86
C SER A 201 -1.22 -11.15 -14.80
N PRO A 202 -0.27 -11.37 -13.85
CA PRO A 202 -0.46 -12.35 -12.80
C PRO A 202 -1.64 -12.02 -11.87
N LEU A 203 -2.02 -10.74 -11.74
CA LEU A 203 -3.14 -10.33 -10.89
C LEU A 203 -4.46 -10.91 -11.39
N LEU A 204 -4.68 -10.93 -12.72
CA LEU A 204 -5.88 -11.53 -13.29
C LEU A 204 -5.95 -13.04 -12.99
N LYS A 205 -4.81 -13.73 -13.09
CA LYS A 205 -4.72 -15.15 -12.73
C LYS A 205 -5.09 -15.37 -11.27
N VAL A 206 -4.53 -14.58 -10.36
CA VAL A 206 -4.80 -14.67 -8.93
C VAL A 206 -6.28 -14.40 -8.61
N LEU A 207 -6.92 -13.44 -9.28
CA LEU A 207 -8.37 -13.19 -9.14
C LEU A 207 -9.22 -14.37 -9.62
N ILE A 208 -8.86 -14.99 -10.75
CA ILE A 208 -9.53 -16.20 -11.26
C ILE A 208 -9.40 -17.37 -10.27
N GLU A 209 -8.22 -17.51 -9.64
CA GLU A 209 -7.98 -18.54 -8.63
C GLU A 209 -8.79 -18.32 -7.34
N VAL A 210 -9.15 -17.06 -7.00
CA VAL A 210 -10.06 -16.75 -5.90
C VAL A 210 -11.50 -17.10 -6.26
N ASP A 211 -12.01 -16.55 -7.37
CA ASP A 211 -13.37 -16.82 -7.84
C ASP A 211 -13.46 -16.56 -9.35
N ALA A 212 -13.36 -17.64 -10.13
CA ALA A 212 -13.43 -17.59 -11.58
C ALA A 212 -14.78 -17.07 -12.08
N LYS A 213 -15.88 -17.39 -11.39
CA LYS A 213 -17.23 -17.00 -11.81
C LYS A 213 -17.43 -15.50 -11.59
N MET A 214 -17.05 -15.00 -10.42
CA MET A 214 -17.14 -13.58 -10.09
C MET A 214 -16.20 -12.75 -10.97
N THR A 215 -14.97 -13.23 -11.21
CA THR A 215 -14.03 -12.55 -12.12
C THR A 215 -14.55 -12.50 -13.55
N ALA A 216 -15.16 -13.57 -14.04
CA ALA A 216 -15.77 -13.58 -15.37
C ALA A 216 -16.95 -12.60 -15.48
N GLN A 217 -17.77 -12.47 -14.43
CA GLN A 217 -18.85 -11.47 -14.36
C GLN A 217 -18.30 -10.04 -14.36
N TRP A 218 -17.20 -9.80 -13.66
CA TRP A 218 -16.53 -8.49 -13.62
C TRP A 218 -15.84 -8.11 -14.93
N ALA A 219 -15.53 -9.09 -15.79
CA ALA A 219 -14.88 -8.87 -17.09
C ALA A 219 -15.87 -8.56 -18.22
N GLN A 220 -17.19 -8.68 -17.97
CA GLN A 220 -18.27 -8.33 -18.91
C GLN A 220 -18.56 -6.83 -18.88
#